data_AF-A0A7Y5L2D8-F1
#
_entry.id   AF-A0A7Y5L2D8-F1
#
_cell.length_a   1.000
_cell.length_b   1.000
_cell.length_c   1.000
_cell.angle_alpha   90.00
_cell.angle_beta   90.00
_cell.angle_gamma   90.00
#
_symmetry.space_group_name_H-M   'P 1'
#
loop_
_entity.id
_entity.type
_entity.pdbx_description
1 polymer ?
#
loop_
_entity_poly.entity_id
_entity_poly.type
_entity_poly.pdbx_seq_one_letter_code
_entity_poly.pdbx_strand_id
1 'polypeptide(L)'
;MDPITIAAKRFMREHETAWNPPPGQAAPAVLRLECAAEDRTNAVKALRVLEWQPENRRPFVVFEAAFDSEPEYLKALVNQLERDIAATDEGLRKDGIERAPAPRRPASTELPAALAYAEALARHVASFLDGLVVVLAPSAVPAPQAWIKLVQLVAAVRPAGSALRVDVLSPTVPELREVLPIAARFQVDRAALFEYLKQLGSKPSQGPADDSAPKLSPDKRRAIEKELGQPLISMETGHTLKVLMMEGSRALQDGAPKVAVRKLRAARMLCDATGLVRQGALITIGLGTAYIGTGNMRGAEAAYQLGQRRAVELNERALDVQACFGLGQLRIMMKRFIEARPCFERIVELEPEESPLRAEALRLVEVCKREDVQYGLSDARAQAGAA
;
A
#
# COMPACT_ATOMS: atom_id res chain seq x y z
N MET A 1 -16.05 11.16 7.97
CA MET A 1 -15.71 10.57 6.66
C MET A 1 -14.25 10.21 6.72
N ASP A 2 -13.86 9.02 6.29
CA ASP A 2 -12.45 8.64 6.30
C ASP A 2 -11.66 9.51 5.29
N PRO A 3 -10.38 9.82 5.55
CA PRO A 3 -9.58 10.68 4.67
C PRO A 3 -9.35 10.14 3.27
N ILE A 4 -9.43 8.82 3.05
CA ILE A 4 -9.32 8.23 1.71
C ILE A 4 -10.57 8.58 0.90
N THR A 5 -11.76 8.48 1.48
CA THR A 5 -13.02 8.92 0.85
C THR A 5 -13.00 10.43 0.54
N ILE A 6 -12.44 11.26 1.44
CA ILE A 6 -12.28 12.70 1.18
C ILE A 6 -11.36 12.93 -0.01
N ALA A 7 -10.20 12.24 -0.06
CA ALA A 7 -9.27 12.31 -1.17
C ALA A 7 -9.91 11.86 -2.49
N ALA A 8 -10.67 10.77 -2.48
CA ALA A 8 -11.39 10.27 -3.66
C ALA A 8 -12.42 11.29 -4.17
N LYS A 9 -13.23 11.89 -3.29
CA LYS A 9 -14.21 12.91 -3.67
C LYS A 9 -13.55 14.15 -4.26
N ARG A 10 -12.44 14.59 -3.68
CA ARG A 10 -11.66 15.71 -4.21
C ARG A 10 -11.08 15.37 -5.59
N PHE A 11 -10.47 14.20 -5.72
CA PHE A 11 -9.91 13.73 -6.98
C PHE A 11 -10.95 13.66 -8.10
N MET A 12 -12.13 13.09 -7.84
CA MET A 12 -13.23 13.03 -8.80
C MET A 12 -13.71 14.43 -9.21
N ARG A 13 -13.84 15.36 -8.26
CA ARG A 13 -14.19 16.76 -8.57
C ARG A 13 -13.13 17.45 -9.43
N GLU A 14 -11.84 17.27 -9.10
CA GLU A 14 -10.75 17.84 -9.89
C GLU A 14 -10.71 17.24 -11.31
N HIS A 15 -10.99 15.94 -11.45
CA HIS A 15 -11.12 15.27 -12.74
C HIS A 15 -12.24 15.85 -13.60
N GLU A 16 -13.45 15.94 -13.05
CA GLU A 16 -14.60 16.51 -13.74
C GLU A 16 -14.39 17.98 -14.10
N THR A 17 -13.80 18.76 -13.19
CA THR A 17 -13.50 20.18 -13.43
C THR A 17 -12.48 20.35 -14.54
N ALA A 18 -11.46 19.49 -14.61
CA ALA A 18 -10.47 19.57 -15.68
C ALA A 18 -11.08 19.28 -17.06
N TRP A 19 -12.00 18.31 -17.13
CA TRP A 19 -12.67 17.95 -18.38
C TRP A 19 -13.86 18.85 -18.76
N ASN A 20 -14.48 19.50 -17.78
CA ASN A 20 -15.57 20.45 -17.95
C ASN A 20 -15.20 21.79 -17.30
N PRO A 21 -14.17 22.48 -17.81
CA PRO A 21 -13.66 23.68 -17.15
C PRO A 21 -14.65 24.84 -17.26
N PRO A 22 -14.56 25.85 -16.37
CA PRO A 22 -15.38 27.05 -16.46
C PRO A 22 -15.23 27.77 -17.82
N PRO A 23 -16.23 28.57 -18.22
CA PRO A 23 -16.15 29.35 -19.46
C PRO A 23 -14.85 30.16 -19.57
N GLY A 24 -14.20 30.10 -20.73
CA GLY A 24 -12.92 30.77 -20.99
C GLY A 24 -11.67 29.91 -20.73
N GLN A 25 -11.82 28.71 -20.18
CA GLN A 25 -10.74 27.72 -20.09
C GLN A 25 -11.00 26.56 -21.04
N ALA A 26 -9.94 26.05 -21.68
CA ALA A 26 -10.01 24.90 -22.56
C ALA A 26 -9.76 23.61 -21.76
N ALA A 27 -10.51 22.55 -22.07
CA ALA A 27 -10.23 21.22 -21.54
C ALA A 27 -8.87 20.72 -22.06
N PRO A 28 -8.12 19.93 -21.27
CA PRO A 28 -6.84 19.39 -21.71
C PRO A 28 -7.01 18.40 -22.87
N ALA A 29 -5.99 18.25 -23.70
CA ALA A 29 -5.96 17.17 -24.70
C ALA A 29 -5.84 15.78 -24.03
N VAL A 30 -5.05 15.73 -22.95
CA VAL A 30 -4.80 14.57 -22.08
C VAL A 30 -4.73 15.08 -20.65
N LEU A 31 -5.47 14.44 -19.73
CA LEU A 31 -5.45 14.80 -18.32
C LEU A 31 -4.42 13.96 -17.56
N ARG A 32 -3.52 14.61 -16.81
CA ARG A 32 -2.62 13.90 -15.90
C ARG A 32 -3.35 13.54 -14.62
N LEU A 33 -3.26 12.28 -14.19
CA LEU A 33 -3.72 11.83 -12.89
C LEU A 33 -2.52 11.74 -11.97
N GLU A 34 -2.49 12.56 -10.92
CA GLU A 34 -1.36 12.70 -10.02
C GLU A 34 -1.65 12.04 -8.68
N CYS A 35 -0.77 11.14 -8.24
CA CYS A 35 -0.80 10.55 -6.90
C CYS A 35 0.60 10.15 -6.46
N ALA A 36 0.78 9.84 -5.18
CA ALA A 36 1.96 9.13 -4.70
C ALA A 36 1.94 7.67 -5.20
N ALA A 37 3.09 7.03 -5.37
CA ALA A 37 3.17 5.65 -5.85
C ALA A 37 2.38 4.68 -4.94
N GLU A 38 2.47 4.86 -3.63
CA GLU A 38 1.72 4.15 -2.59
C GLU A 38 0.20 4.34 -2.65
N ASP A 39 -0.28 5.44 -3.25
CA ASP A 39 -1.71 5.73 -3.39
C ASP A 39 -2.28 5.30 -4.75
N ARG A 40 -1.46 4.75 -5.67
CA ARG A 40 -1.88 4.34 -7.02
C ARG A 40 -3.13 3.46 -7.01
N THR A 41 -3.15 2.43 -6.16
CA THR A 41 -4.29 1.51 -6.05
C THR A 41 -5.57 2.24 -5.62
N ASN A 42 -5.47 3.22 -4.72
CA ASN A 42 -6.63 4.00 -4.28
C ASN A 42 -7.09 4.99 -5.35
N ALA A 43 -6.17 5.59 -6.11
CA ALA A 43 -6.50 6.44 -7.25
C ALA A 43 -7.26 5.66 -8.34
N VAL A 44 -6.80 4.45 -8.69
CA VAL A 44 -7.50 3.55 -9.63
C VAL A 44 -8.89 3.17 -9.13
N LYS A 45 -9.02 2.84 -7.83
CA LYS A 45 -10.34 2.59 -7.23
C LYS A 45 -11.25 3.81 -7.31
N ALA A 46 -10.73 5.02 -7.10
CA ALA A 46 -11.51 6.24 -7.23
C ALA A 46 -12.01 6.47 -8.67
N LEU A 47 -11.22 6.11 -9.70
CA LEU A 47 -11.69 6.12 -11.09
C LEU A 47 -12.83 5.14 -11.33
N ARG A 48 -12.76 3.93 -10.75
CA ARG A 48 -13.86 2.95 -10.85
C ARG A 48 -15.12 3.41 -10.11
N VAL A 49 -14.96 4.12 -9.00
CA VAL A 49 -16.10 4.76 -8.32
C VAL A 49 -16.71 5.85 -9.21
N LEU A 50 -15.89 6.67 -9.88
CA LEU A 50 -16.34 7.68 -10.84
C LEU A 50 -17.10 7.04 -12.01
N GLU A 51 -16.58 5.93 -12.54
CA GLU A 51 -17.22 5.18 -13.63
C GLU A 51 -18.65 4.73 -13.27
N TRP A 52 -18.86 4.30 -12.02
CA TRP A 52 -20.14 3.79 -11.51
C TRP A 52 -21.09 4.88 -10.99
N GLN A 53 -20.74 6.16 -11.10
CA GLN A 53 -21.69 7.22 -10.72
C GLN A 53 -22.88 7.25 -11.68
N PRO A 54 -24.13 7.37 -11.17
CA PRO A 54 -25.32 7.44 -12.03
C PRO A 54 -25.25 8.56 -13.07
N GLU A 55 -24.55 9.65 -12.76
CA GLU A 55 -24.38 10.81 -13.63
C GLU A 55 -23.28 10.60 -14.68
N ASN A 56 -22.42 9.59 -14.52
CA ASN A 56 -21.35 9.32 -15.47
C ASN A 56 -21.92 8.67 -16.73
N ARG A 57 -21.84 9.40 -17.84
CA ARG A 57 -22.23 8.93 -19.17
C ARG A 57 -21.03 8.60 -20.05
N ARG A 58 -19.86 8.34 -19.49
CA ARG A 58 -18.66 7.95 -20.25
C ARG A 58 -18.07 6.67 -19.65
N PRO A 59 -18.22 5.49 -20.29
CA PRO A 59 -17.55 4.28 -19.82
C PRO A 59 -16.03 4.47 -19.74
N PHE A 60 -15.39 3.76 -18.81
CA PHE A 60 -13.95 3.85 -18.59
C PHE A 60 -13.25 2.58 -19.07
N VAL A 61 -12.22 2.76 -19.87
CA VAL A 61 -11.22 1.73 -20.19
C VAL A 61 -9.98 2.04 -19.37
N VAL A 62 -9.88 1.47 -18.17
CA VAL A 62 -8.70 1.61 -17.32
C VAL A 62 -7.69 0.53 -17.66
N PHE A 63 -6.63 0.91 -18.39
CA PHE A 63 -5.62 0.00 -18.88
C PHE A 63 -4.41 -0.04 -17.96
N GLU A 64 -4.26 -1.16 -17.25
CA GLU A 64 -3.18 -1.41 -16.29
C GLU A 64 -2.23 -2.50 -16.81
N ALA A 65 -1.19 -2.10 -17.55
CA ALA A 65 -0.11 -2.99 -18.00
C ALA A 65 1.26 -2.35 -17.74
N ALA A 66 2.34 -3.12 -17.68
CA ALA A 66 3.69 -2.55 -17.63
C ALA A 66 4.02 -1.93 -19.00
N PHE A 67 4.71 -0.79 -19.02
CA PHE A 67 5.18 -0.16 -20.24
C PHE A 67 6.59 -0.67 -20.61
N ASP A 68 6.68 -1.93 -21.03
CA ASP A 68 7.95 -2.56 -21.38
C ASP A 68 8.40 -2.19 -22.80
N SER A 69 7.46 -2.20 -23.76
CA SER A 69 7.67 -1.76 -25.14
C SER A 69 6.41 -1.07 -25.69
N GLU A 70 6.61 -0.04 -26.52
CA GLU A 70 5.49 0.70 -27.13
C GLU A 70 4.57 -0.22 -27.97
N PRO A 71 5.07 -1.08 -28.88
CA PRO A 71 4.20 -1.92 -29.71
C PRO A 71 3.36 -2.91 -28.91
N GLU A 72 3.94 -3.57 -27.90
CA GLU A 72 3.21 -4.54 -27.08
C GLU A 72 2.18 -3.84 -26.19
N TYR A 73 2.53 -2.68 -25.64
CA TYR A 73 1.60 -1.88 -24.82
C TYR A 73 0.39 -1.42 -25.64
N LEU A 74 0.60 -0.89 -26.85
CA LEU A 74 -0.48 -0.44 -27.72
C LEU A 74 -1.33 -1.61 -28.24
N LYS A 75 -0.72 -2.75 -28.58
CA LYS A 75 -1.46 -3.97 -28.95
C LYS A 75 -2.37 -4.43 -27.81
N ALA A 76 -1.85 -4.45 -26.58
CA ALA A 76 -2.61 -4.83 -25.40
C ALA A 76 -3.72 -3.81 -25.08
N LEU A 77 -3.47 -2.52 -25.26
CA LEU A 77 -4.49 -1.47 -25.14
C LEU A 77 -5.63 -1.67 -26.14
N VAL A 78 -5.34 -1.93 -27.42
CA VAL A 78 -6.37 -2.21 -28.44
C VAL A 78 -7.21 -3.43 -28.07
N ASN A 79 -6.59 -4.50 -27.56
CA ASN A 79 -7.34 -5.67 -27.07
C ASN A 79 -8.25 -5.33 -25.88
N GLN A 80 -7.79 -4.47 -24.95
CA GLN A 80 -8.60 -4.05 -23.81
C GLN A 80 -9.79 -3.19 -24.26
N LEU A 81 -9.57 -2.25 -25.19
CA LEU A 81 -10.62 -1.43 -25.78
C LEU A 81 -11.74 -2.30 -26.39
N GLU A 82 -11.39 -3.31 -27.19
CA GLU A 82 -12.38 -4.21 -27.79
C GLU A 82 -13.22 -4.94 -26.73
N ARG A 83 -12.59 -5.48 -25.69
CA ARG A 83 -13.28 -6.20 -24.61
C ARG A 83 -14.25 -5.30 -23.86
N ASP A 84 -13.80 -4.12 -23.46
CA ASP A 84 -14.60 -3.20 -22.64
C ASP A 84 -15.74 -2.56 -23.43
N ILE A 85 -15.53 -2.27 -24.72
CA ILE A 85 -16.61 -1.82 -25.61
C ILE A 85 -17.61 -2.94 -25.86
N ALA A 86 -17.17 -4.18 -26.08
CA ALA A 86 -18.09 -5.31 -26.22
C ALA A 86 -18.93 -5.53 -24.94
N ALA A 87 -18.34 -5.36 -23.75
CA ALA A 87 -19.06 -5.42 -22.48
C ALA A 87 -20.07 -4.27 -22.32
N THR A 88 -19.71 -3.06 -22.77
CA THR A 88 -20.61 -1.90 -22.80
C THR A 88 -21.80 -2.16 -23.72
N ASP A 89 -21.55 -2.68 -24.93
CA ASP A 89 -22.59 -2.98 -25.92
C ASP A 89 -23.52 -4.10 -25.43
N GLU A 90 -22.96 -5.11 -24.78
CA GLU A 90 -23.72 -6.17 -24.12
C GLU A 90 -24.63 -5.64 -23.01
N GLY A 91 -24.13 -4.70 -22.20
CA GLY A 91 -24.94 -4.02 -21.17
C GLY A 91 -26.11 -3.25 -21.79
N LEU A 92 -25.83 -2.41 -22.78
CA LEU A 92 -26.87 -1.64 -23.49
C LEU A 92 -27.91 -2.56 -24.15
N ARG A 93 -27.48 -3.67 -24.73
CA ARG A 93 -28.39 -4.66 -25.34
C ARG A 93 -29.32 -5.31 -24.32
N LYS A 94 -28.85 -5.57 -23.09
CA LYS A 94 -29.70 -6.08 -21.99
C LYS A 94 -30.78 -5.09 -21.59
N ASP A 95 -30.51 -3.79 -21.76
CA ASP A 95 -31.46 -2.71 -21.54
C ASP A 95 -32.33 -2.42 -22.78
N GLY A 96 -32.28 -3.26 -23.81
CA GLY A 96 -33.07 -3.13 -25.04
C GLY A 96 -32.54 -2.08 -26.02
N ILE A 97 -31.30 -1.61 -25.83
CA ILE A 97 -30.66 -0.62 -26.69
C ILE A 97 -29.74 -1.34 -27.67
N GLU A 98 -30.16 -1.44 -28.93
CA GLU A 98 -29.33 -1.96 -30.02
C GLU A 98 -28.50 -0.85 -30.67
N ARG A 99 -27.22 -1.14 -30.92
CA ARG A 99 -26.28 -0.25 -31.57
C ARG A 99 -25.82 -0.81 -32.90
N ALA A 100 -25.37 0.07 -33.79
CA ALA A 100 -24.64 -0.34 -34.99
C ALA A 100 -23.42 -1.21 -34.62
N PRO A 101 -22.90 -2.06 -35.52
CA PRO A 101 -21.70 -2.82 -35.25
C PRO A 101 -20.50 -1.92 -34.89
N ALA A 102 -19.68 -2.36 -33.94
CA ALA A 102 -18.48 -1.63 -33.55
C ALA A 102 -17.51 -1.44 -34.74
N PRO A 103 -16.74 -0.34 -34.77
CA PRO A 103 -15.70 -0.12 -35.76
C PRO A 103 -14.75 -1.31 -35.89
N ARG A 104 -14.34 -1.61 -37.14
CA ARG A 104 -13.41 -2.70 -37.40
C ARG A 104 -12.05 -2.39 -36.78
N ARG A 105 -11.46 -3.43 -36.20
CA ARG A 105 -10.09 -3.42 -35.67
C ARG A 105 -9.10 -2.95 -36.74
N PRO A 106 -8.13 -2.09 -36.41
CA PRO A 106 -7.07 -1.69 -37.34
C PRO A 106 -6.10 -2.86 -37.59
N ALA A 107 -5.55 -2.91 -38.81
CA ALA A 107 -4.52 -3.90 -39.16
C ALA A 107 -3.17 -3.62 -38.46
N SER A 108 -2.88 -2.35 -38.17
CA SER A 108 -1.71 -1.91 -37.40
C SER A 108 -2.11 -1.52 -35.98
N THR A 109 -1.20 -1.73 -35.03
CA THR A 109 -1.34 -1.29 -33.63
C THR A 109 -0.35 -0.17 -33.28
N GLU A 110 0.25 0.47 -34.27
CA GLU A 110 1.03 1.68 -34.09
C GLU A 110 0.15 2.82 -33.53
N LEU A 111 0.80 3.78 -32.86
CA LEU A 111 0.11 4.81 -32.10
C LEU A 111 -0.97 5.57 -32.90
N PRO A 112 -0.73 6.05 -34.14
CA PRO A 112 -1.77 6.76 -34.89
C PRO A 112 -2.99 5.88 -35.19
N ALA A 113 -2.77 4.60 -35.51
CA ALA A 113 -3.85 3.65 -35.79
C ALA A 113 -4.62 3.28 -34.52
N ALA A 114 -3.93 3.07 -33.41
CA ALA A 114 -4.54 2.79 -32.11
C ALA A 114 -5.39 3.97 -31.61
N LEU A 115 -4.90 5.21 -31.75
CA LEU A 115 -5.64 6.42 -31.37
C LEU A 115 -6.85 6.67 -32.29
N ALA A 116 -6.69 6.51 -33.60
CA ALA A 116 -7.79 6.62 -34.54
C ALA A 116 -8.89 5.58 -34.26
N TYR A 117 -8.48 4.36 -33.86
CA TYR A 117 -9.41 3.32 -33.45
C TYR A 117 -10.14 3.65 -32.14
N ALA A 118 -9.42 4.10 -31.12
CA ALA A 118 -10.01 4.56 -29.86
C ALA A 118 -11.00 5.73 -30.08
N GLU A 119 -10.69 6.66 -30.99
CA GLU A 119 -11.59 7.75 -31.39
C GLU A 119 -12.86 7.22 -32.09
N ALA A 120 -12.70 6.25 -33.00
CA ALA A 120 -13.84 5.62 -33.67
C ALA A 120 -14.74 4.90 -32.67
N LEU A 121 -14.17 4.18 -31.70
CA LEU A 121 -14.91 3.56 -30.60
C LEU A 121 -15.60 4.60 -29.72
N ALA A 122 -14.93 5.71 -29.40
CA ALA A 122 -15.54 6.77 -28.60
C ALA A 122 -16.73 7.41 -29.32
N ARG A 123 -16.64 7.66 -30.63
CA ARG A 123 -17.78 8.13 -31.43
C ARG A 123 -18.90 7.10 -31.52
N HIS A 124 -18.53 5.82 -31.62
CA HIS A 124 -19.48 4.73 -31.62
C HIS A 124 -20.29 4.69 -30.31
N VAL A 125 -19.61 4.85 -29.17
CA VAL A 125 -20.24 4.96 -27.84
C VAL A 125 -21.05 6.25 -27.68
N ALA A 126 -20.57 7.36 -28.25
CA ALA A 126 -21.22 8.67 -28.18
C ALA A 126 -22.60 8.74 -28.88
N SER A 127 -23.02 7.68 -29.57
CA SER A 127 -24.38 7.60 -30.14
C SER A 127 -25.47 7.50 -29.08
N PHE A 128 -25.16 7.02 -27.87
CA PHE A 128 -26.10 6.89 -26.75
C PHE A 128 -25.56 7.46 -25.43
N LEU A 129 -24.24 7.53 -25.32
CA LEU A 129 -23.50 8.04 -24.16
C LEU A 129 -22.75 9.33 -24.55
N ASP A 130 -21.96 9.90 -23.65
CA ASP A 130 -21.23 11.15 -23.92
C ASP A 130 -19.85 10.90 -24.57
N GLY A 131 -19.46 9.63 -24.74
CA GLY A 131 -18.21 9.21 -25.34
C GLY A 131 -17.46 8.19 -24.49
N LEU A 132 -16.13 8.17 -24.56
CA LEU A 132 -15.28 7.16 -23.90
C LEU A 132 -14.17 7.83 -23.10
N VAL A 133 -13.83 7.30 -21.92
CA VAL A 133 -12.60 7.67 -21.20
C VAL A 133 -11.62 6.50 -21.29
N VAL A 134 -10.41 6.75 -21.77
CA VAL A 134 -9.31 5.79 -21.76
C VAL A 134 -8.27 6.26 -20.76
N VAL A 135 -8.02 5.45 -19.73
CA VAL A 135 -7.02 5.73 -18.71
C VAL A 135 -5.81 4.86 -18.98
N LEU A 136 -4.68 5.49 -19.31
CA LEU A 136 -3.39 4.84 -19.42
C LEU A 136 -2.72 4.83 -18.04
N ALA A 137 -2.74 3.69 -17.37
CA ALA A 137 -2.29 3.55 -15.98
C ALA A 137 -1.19 2.49 -15.84
N PRO A 138 0.02 2.70 -16.39
CA PRO A 138 1.05 1.68 -16.36
C PRO A 138 1.38 1.23 -14.93
N SER A 139 1.60 -0.07 -14.75
CA SER A 139 2.01 -0.64 -13.46
C SER A 139 3.51 -0.46 -13.20
N ALA A 140 4.30 -0.36 -14.26
CA ALA A 140 5.73 -0.05 -14.25
C ALA A 140 6.12 0.69 -15.54
N VAL A 141 7.16 1.52 -15.47
CA VAL A 141 7.70 2.27 -16.62
C VAL A 141 9.24 2.16 -16.63
N PRO A 142 9.81 1.05 -17.11
CA PRO A 142 11.26 0.85 -17.17
C PRO A 142 11.98 1.85 -18.09
N ALA A 143 11.29 2.41 -19.10
CA ALA A 143 11.82 3.42 -20.01
C ALA A 143 11.03 4.74 -19.95
N PRO A 144 11.26 5.61 -18.94
CA PRO A 144 10.50 6.84 -18.74
C PRO A 144 10.48 7.79 -19.94
N GLN A 145 11.60 7.93 -20.66
CA GLN A 145 11.68 8.82 -21.82
C GLN A 145 10.84 8.34 -23.01
N ALA A 146 10.78 7.03 -23.24
CA ALA A 146 9.91 6.46 -24.27
C ALA A 146 8.43 6.66 -23.92
N TRP A 147 8.08 6.49 -22.64
CA TRP A 147 6.74 6.76 -22.13
C TRP A 147 6.32 8.23 -22.30
N ILE A 148 7.19 9.16 -21.91
CA ILE A 148 6.96 10.61 -22.06
C ILE A 148 6.73 10.95 -23.54
N LYS A 149 7.58 10.43 -24.44
CA LYS A 149 7.44 10.64 -25.89
C LYS A 149 6.09 10.13 -26.41
N LEU A 150 5.65 8.95 -25.99
CA LEU A 150 4.34 8.41 -26.35
C LEU A 150 3.23 9.34 -25.87
N VAL A 151 3.26 9.78 -24.61
CA VAL A 151 2.25 10.68 -24.03
C VAL A 151 2.21 12.04 -24.76
N GLN A 152 3.37 12.59 -25.14
CA GLN A 152 3.46 13.81 -25.96
C GLN A 152 2.78 13.63 -27.31
N LEU A 153 3.03 12.50 -27.99
CA LEU A 153 2.40 12.19 -29.27
C LEU A 153 0.89 12.01 -29.13
N VAL A 154 0.43 11.35 -28.06
CA VAL A 154 -1.01 11.26 -27.75
C VAL A 154 -1.60 12.65 -27.57
N ALA A 155 -0.97 13.53 -26.80
CA ALA A 155 -1.47 14.89 -26.58
C ALA A 155 -1.50 15.74 -27.86
N ALA A 156 -0.54 15.55 -28.77
CA ALA A 156 -0.43 16.33 -30.01
C ALA A 156 -1.50 16.00 -31.05
N VAL A 157 -1.99 14.75 -31.10
CA VAL A 157 -2.89 14.27 -32.16
C VAL A 157 -4.37 14.47 -31.81
N ARG A 158 -4.67 14.93 -30.60
CA ARG A 158 -6.03 14.97 -30.05
C ARG A 158 -6.76 16.28 -30.40
N PRO A 159 -7.88 16.22 -31.15
CA PRO A 159 -8.66 17.41 -31.44
C PRO A 159 -9.46 17.86 -30.22
N ALA A 160 -9.65 19.17 -30.08
CA ALA A 160 -10.54 19.75 -29.09
C ALA A 160 -11.98 19.25 -29.29
N GLY A 161 -12.70 18.98 -28.19
CA GLY A 161 -14.10 18.56 -28.23
C GLY A 161 -14.36 17.12 -28.68
N SER A 162 -13.34 16.27 -28.72
CA SER A 162 -13.50 14.87 -29.08
C SER A 162 -14.34 14.07 -28.06
N ALA A 163 -15.05 13.05 -28.58
CA ALA A 163 -15.80 12.08 -27.78
C ALA A 163 -14.90 11.20 -26.89
N LEU A 164 -13.63 11.01 -27.26
CA LEU A 164 -12.65 10.32 -26.43
C LEU A 164 -12.09 11.30 -25.39
N ARG A 165 -11.82 10.83 -24.18
CA ARG A 165 -11.00 11.51 -23.17
C ARG A 165 -9.85 10.58 -22.85
N VAL A 166 -8.66 11.13 -22.65
CA VAL A 166 -7.47 10.33 -22.34
C VAL A 166 -6.89 10.83 -21.04
N ASP A 167 -6.83 9.95 -20.06
CA ASP A 167 -6.19 10.20 -18.79
C ASP A 167 -4.87 9.41 -18.70
N VAL A 168 -3.85 9.98 -18.05
CA VAL A 168 -2.56 9.32 -17.84
C VAL A 168 -2.22 9.29 -16.36
N LEU A 169 -2.16 8.09 -15.79
CA LEU A 169 -1.73 7.85 -14.40
C LEU A 169 -0.33 7.22 -14.40
N SER A 170 0.69 7.99 -14.06
CA SER A 170 2.06 7.47 -13.91
C SER A 170 2.77 8.16 -12.76
N PRO A 171 2.60 7.66 -11.51
CA PRO A 171 3.20 8.27 -10.32
C PRO A 171 4.73 8.13 -10.27
N THR A 172 5.30 7.27 -11.13
CA THR A 172 6.73 6.96 -11.18
C THR A 172 7.51 7.82 -12.19
N VAL A 173 6.86 8.71 -12.93
CA VAL A 173 7.50 9.56 -13.96
C VAL A 173 7.16 11.04 -13.68
N PRO A 174 7.89 11.72 -12.78
CA PRO A 174 7.60 13.10 -12.38
C PRO A 174 7.70 14.11 -13.52
N GLU A 175 8.51 13.85 -14.55
CA GLU A 175 8.72 14.70 -15.72
C GLU A 175 7.46 14.86 -16.57
N LEU A 176 6.46 13.99 -16.43
CA LEU A 176 5.15 14.17 -17.06
C LEU A 176 4.44 15.45 -16.62
N ARG A 177 4.85 16.07 -15.50
CA ARG A 177 4.35 17.38 -15.06
C ARG A 177 4.64 18.49 -16.07
N GLU A 178 5.77 18.41 -16.77
CA GLU A 178 6.18 19.41 -17.75
C GLU A 178 5.40 19.24 -19.06
N VAL A 179 5.07 17.99 -19.41
CA VAL A 179 4.30 17.67 -20.62
C VAL A 179 2.80 17.91 -20.43
N LEU A 180 2.27 17.52 -19.27
CA LEU A 180 0.84 17.59 -18.94
C LEU A 180 0.65 18.45 -17.67
N PRO A 181 0.58 19.79 -17.81
CA PRO A 181 0.55 20.70 -16.67
C PRO A 181 -0.78 20.62 -15.89
N ILE A 182 -1.89 20.31 -16.57
CA ILE A 182 -3.21 20.17 -15.96
C ILE A 182 -3.33 18.76 -15.36
N ALA A 183 -3.71 18.68 -14.08
CA ALA A 183 -3.84 17.42 -13.37
C ALA A 183 -5.00 17.37 -12.38
N ALA A 184 -5.57 16.18 -12.22
CA ALA A 184 -6.42 15.82 -11.10
C ALA A 184 -5.59 15.06 -10.06
N ARG A 185 -5.65 15.48 -8.79
CA ARG A 185 -4.76 14.97 -7.74
C ARG A 185 -5.49 14.06 -6.76
N PHE A 186 -4.98 12.84 -6.61
CA PHE A 186 -5.34 11.94 -5.53
C PHE A 186 -4.26 12.02 -4.44
N GLN A 187 -4.58 12.70 -3.34
CA GLN A 187 -3.67 12.87 -2.22
C GLN A 187 -4.39 12.57 -0.91
N VAL A 188 -3.93 11.55 -0.19
CA VAL A 188 -4.45 11.24 1.14
C VAL A 188 -3.71 12.10 2.17
N ASP A 189 -4.46 12.85 2.97
CA ASP A 189 -3.91 13.49 4.15
C ASP A 189 -3.54 12.41 5.18
N ARG A 190 -2.26 12.07 5.24
CA ARG A 190 -1.73 11.03 6.15
C ARG A 190 -1.95 11.41 7.61
N ALA A 191 -1.80 12.68 7.97
CA ALA A 191 -2.01 13.12 9.34
C ALA A 191 -3.49 12.94 9.75
N ALA A 192 -4.41 13.37 8.89
CA ALA A 192 -5.83 13.14 9.10
C ALA A 192 -6.16 11.64 9.11
N LEU A 193 -5.53 10.82 8.26
CA LEU A 193 -5.75 9.37 8.24
C LEU A 193 -5.33 8.73 9.56
N PHE A 194 -4.16 9.11 10.08
CA PHE A 194 -3.71 8.65 11.39
C PHE A 194 -4.64 9.08 12.52
N GLU A 195 -5.10 10.34 12.54
CA GLU A 195 -6.06 10.82 13.54
C GLU A 195 -7.41 10.09 13.42
N TYR A 196 -7.89 9.86 12.20
CA TYR A 196 -9.09 9.07 11.95
C TYR A 196 -8.92 7.62 12.45
N LEU A 197 -7.78 6.99 12.19
CA LEU A 197 -7.46 5.64 12.67
C LEU A 197 -7.36 5.57 14.20
N LYS A 198 -6.86 6.62 14.87
CA LYS A 198 -6.89 6.72 16.34
C LYS A 198 -8.32 6.77 16.86
N GLN A 199 -9.20 7.52 16.19
CA GLN A 199 -10.61 7.67 16.58
C GLN A 199 -11.49 6.47 16.20
N LEU A 200 -11.07 5.64 15.25
CA LEU A 200 -11.74 4.39 14.88
C LEU A 200 -11.81 3.46 16.10
N GLY A 201 -12.98 3.37 16.73
CA GLY A 201 -13.24 2.59 17.95
C GLY A 201 -13.46 3.41 19.23
N SER A 202 -13.27 4.74 19.21
CA SER A 202 -13.50 5.60 20.38
C SER A 202 -14.88 6.23 20.46
N LYS A 203 -15.62 6.26 19.34
CA LYS A 203 -17.04 6.62 19.37
C LYS A 203 -17.85 5.36 19.70
N PRO A 204 -18.32 5.15 20.93
CA PRO A 204 -19.47 4.28 21.14
C PRO A 204 -20.54 4.75 20.15
N SER A 205 -21.28 3.81 19.56
CA SER A 205 -22.39 4.16 18.68
C SER A 205 -23.19 5.27 19.37
N GLN A 206 -23.49 6.37 18.70
CA GLN A 206 -24.34 7.43 19.26
C GLN A 206 -25.80 6.98 19.46
N GLY A 207 -26.07 5.68 19.41
CA GLY A 207 -27.26 5.14 20.05
C GLY A 207 -27.21 5.45 21.55
N PRO A 208 -28.37 5.62 22.21
CA PRO A 208 -28.41 5.67 23.66
C PRO A 208 -27.61 4.50 24.22
N ALA A 209 -26.83 4.73 25.27
CA ALA A 209 -26.14 3.66 25.98
C ALA A 209 -27.22 2.64 26.38
N ASP A 210 -27.26 1.52 25.64
CA ASP A 210 -28.23 0.49 25.93
C ASP A 210 -27.72 -0.27 27.15
N ASP A 211 -28.03 0.26 28.33
CA ASP A 211 -27.78 -0.41 29.61
C ASP A 211 -28.56 -1.75 29.70
N SER A 212 -29.47 -2.01 28.75
CA SER A 212 -30.14 -3.30 28.56
C SER A 212 -29.39 -4.28 27.65
N ALA A 213 -28.26 -3.88 27.04
CA ALA A 213 -27.42 -4.78 26.28
C ALA A 213 -27.00 -5.96 27.17
N PRO A 214 -27.30 -7.22 26.79
CA PRO A 214 -27.08 -8.37 27.65
C PRO A 214 -25.60 -8.48 28.01
N LYS A 215 -25.25 -8.19 29.26
CA LYS A 215 -23.90 -8.40 29.77
C LYS A 215 -23.60 -9.90 29.66
N LEU A 216 -22.49 -10.25 29.02
CA LEU A 216 -22.03 -11.63 28.96
C LEU A 216 -21.94 -12.16 30.40
N SER A 217 -22.72 -13.21 30.70
CA SER A 217 -22.59 -13.92 31.97
C SER A 217 -21.13 -14.39 32.14
N PRO A 218 -20.60 -14.47 33.38
CA PRO A 218 -19.23 -14.89 33.63
C PRO A 218 -18.82 -16.19 32.93
N ASP A 219 -19.74 -17.14 32.77
CA ASP A 219 -19.45 -18.43 32.14
C ASP A 219 -19.35 -18.33 30.61
N LYS A 220 -20.25 -17.56 29.98
CA LYS A 220 -20.13 -17.23 28.54
C LYS A 220 -18.87 -16.43 28.26
N ARG A 221 -18.51 -15.48 29.13
CA ARG A 221 -17.26 -14.72 29.01
C ARG A 221 -16.06 -15.66 29.07
N ARG A 222 -15.99 -16.55 30.06
CA ARG A 222 -14.91 -17.54 30.19
C ARG A 222 -14.86 -18.51 29.00
N ALA A 223 -16.00 -18.90 28.45
CA ALA A 223 -16.06 -19.73 27.25
C ALA A 223 -15.45 -19.02 26.04
N ILE A 224 -15.82 -17.76 25.79
CA ILE A 224 -15.27 -16.94 24.70
C ILE A 224 -13.78 -16.68 24.93
N GLU A 225 -13.35 -16.35 26.14
CA GLU A 225 -11.93 -16.13 26.46
C GLU A 225 -11.09 -17.40 26.24
N LYS A 226 -11.65 -18.57 26.57
CA LYS A 226 -11.02 -19.88 26.30
C LYS A 226 -10.93 -20.17 24.81
N GLU A 227 -11.98 -19.85 24.04
CA GLU A 227 -12.02 -20.02 22.58
C GLU A 227 -11.01 -19.09 21.89
N LEU A 228 -10.94 -17.83 22.31
CA LEU A 228 -10.03 -16.84 21.76
C LEU A 228 -8.58 -17.02 22.24
N GLY A 229 -8.35 -17.80 23.29
CA GLY A 229 -7.04 -17.96 23.93
C GLY A 229 -6.50 -16.67 24.57
N GLN A 230 -7.38 -15.69 24.82
CA GLN A 230 -7.00 -14.38 25.39
C GLN A 230 -8.18 -13.77 26.17
N PRO A 231 -7.89 -12.92 27.17
CA PRO A 231 -8.92 -12.24 27.94
C PRO A 231 -9.68 -11.22 27.08
N LEU A 232 -10.98 -11.09 27.33
CA LEU A 232 -11.78 -10.02 26.76
C LEU A 232 -11.47 -8.75 27.55
N ILE A 233 -11.00 -7.72 26.88
CA ILE A 233 -10.70 -6.43 27.52
C ILE A 233 -11.86 -5.46 27.35
N SER A 234 -11.93 -4.45 28.21
CA SER A 234 -12.89 -3.37 28.02
C SER A 234 -12.57 -2.58 26.75
N MET A 235 -13.59 -1.93 26.18
CA MET A 235 -13.42 -1.04 25.02
C MET A 235 -12.41 0.08 25.31
N GLU A 236 -12.43 0.63 26.53
CA GLU A 236 -11.50 1.68 26.96
C GLU A 236 -10.05 1.17 27.03
N THR A 237 -9.85 -0.02 27.59
CA THR A 237 -8.53 -0.68 27.63
C THR A 237 -8.02 -0.95 26.21
N GLY A 238 -8.87 -1.49 25.33
CA GLY A 238 -8.52 -1.73 23.93
C GLY A 238 -8.17 -0.45 23.17
N HIS A 239 -8.95 0.61 23.39
CA HIS A 239 -8.68 1.93 22.81
C HIS A 239 -7.36 2.51 23.31
N THR A 240 -7.11 2.46 24.61
CA THR A 240 -5.88 2.96 25.23
C THR A 240 -4.65 2.23 24.69
N LEU A 241 -4.72 0.89 24.61
CA LEU A 241 -3.67 0.07 24.04
C LEU A 241 -3.39 0.46 22.58
N LYS A 242 -4.45 0.60 21.77
CA LYS A 242 -4.35 1.02 20.37
C LYS A 242 -3.68 2.39 20.23
N VAL A 243 -4.09 3.38 21.03
CA VAL A 243 -3.49 4.73 21.00
C VAL A 243 -2.01 4.67 21.35
N LEU A 244 -1.64 3.95 22.42
CA LEU A 244 -0.23 3.82 22.83
C LEU A 244 0.62 3.14 21.76
N MET A 245 0.12 2.08 21.12
CA MET A 245 0.82 1.40 20.02
C MET A 245 0.99 2.33 18.81
N MET A 246 -0.08 3.01 18.39
CA MET A 246 -0.06 3.92 17.23
C MET A 246 0.88 5.11 17.45
N GLU A 247 0.85 5.74 18.63
CA GLU A 247 1.75 6.83 18.98
C GLU A 247 3.20 6.34 19.11
N GLY A 248 3.41 5.12 19.61
CA GLY A 248 4.73 4.50 19.65
C GLY A 248 5.32 4.32 18.26
N SER A 249 4.56 3.74 17.33
CA SER A 249 4.98 3.52 15.94
C SER A 249 5.20 4.84 15.19
N ARG A 250 4.29 5.82 15.36
CA ARG A 250 4.45 7.14 14.74
C ARG A 250 5.69 7.86 15.25
N ALA A 251 5.97 7.79 16.56
CA ALA A 251 7.17 8.39 17.11
C ALA A 251 8.47 7.75 16.57
N LEU A 252 8.46 6.48 16.14
CA LEU A 252 9.60 5.89 15.44
C LEU A 252 9.77 6.47 14.03
N GLN A 253 8.67 6.62 13.29
CA GLN A 253 8.66 7.21 11.95
C GLN A 253 9.12 8.67 11.97
N ASP A 254 8.69 9.42 12.97
CA ASP A 254 9.03 10.84 13.16
C ASP A 254 10.45 11.04 13.75
N GLY A 255 11.26 9.99 13.90
CA GLY A 255 12.61 10.08 14.44
C GLY A 255 12.68 10.47 15.92
N ALA A 256 11.62 10.21 16.70
CA ALA A 256 11.49 10.50 18.13
C ALA A 256 11.54 9.22 19.00
N PRO A 257 12.65 8.46 19.01
CA PRO A 257 12.72 7.12 19.60
C PRO A 257 12.52 7.10 21.12
N LYS A 258 12.85 8.19 21.83
CA LYS A 258 12.57 8.31 23.28
C LYS A 258 11.06 8.32 23.57
N VAL A 259 10.27 8.98 22.72
CA VAL A 259 8.81 9.01 22.83
C VAL A 259 8.25 7.63 22.51
N ALA A 260 8.77 6.98 21.47
CA ALA A 260 8.39 5.61 21.12
C ALA A 260 8.62 4.63 22.28
N VAL A 261 9.81 4.63 22.90
CA VAL A 261 10.11 3.79 24.07
C VAL A 261 9.10 4.03 25.19
N ARG A 262 8.78 5.30 25.50
CA ARG A 262 7.80 5.62 26.56
C ARG A 262 6.41 5.05 26.25
N LYS A 263 5.92 5.25 25.02
CA LYS A 263 4.58 4.80 24.60
C LYS A 263 4.48 3.28 24.52
N LEU A 264 5.48 2.62 23.95
CA LEU A 264 5.51 1.16 23.87
C LEU A 264 5.73 0.49 25.23
N ARG A 265 6.47 1.10 26.16
CA ARG A 265 6.57 0.61 27.55
C ARG A 265 5.21 0.67 28.25
N ALA A 266 4.49 1.78 28.11
CA ALA A 266 3.14 1.91 28.65
C ALA A 266 2.19 0.88 28.05
N ALA A 267 2.25 0.67 26.73
CA ALA A 267 1.46 -0.35 26.04
C ALA A 267 1.76 -1.77 26.57
N ARG A 268 3.05 -2.11 26.76
CA ARG A 268 3.45 -3.41 27.32
C ARG A 268 2.95 -3.59 28.75
N MET A 269 3.09 -2.57 29.60
CA MET A 269 2.59 -2.63 30.98
C MET A 269 1.08 -2.85 31.01
N LEU A 270 0.34 -2.21 30.10
CA LEU A 270 -1.09 -2.43 29.97
C LEU A 270 -1.40 -3.88 29.57
N CYS A 271 -0.69 -4.42 28.57
CA CYS A 271 -0.84 -5.82 28.17
C CYS A 271 -0.53 -6.81 29.31
N ASP A 272 0.54 -6.58 30.06
CA ASP A 272 0.92 -7.41 31.20
C ASP A 272 -0.17 -7.33 32.30
N ALA A 273 -0.71 -6.14 32.57
CA ALA A 273 -1.78 -5.94 33.55
C ALA A 273 -3.13 -6.56 33.13
N THR A 274 -3.39 -6.68 31.83
CA THR A 274 -4.66 -7.17 31.29
C THR A 274 -4.60 -8.61 30.78
N GLY A 275 -3.45 -9.29 30.92
CA GLY A 275 -3.26 -10.66 30.44
C GLY A 275 -3.21 -10.81 28.91
N LEU A 276 -2.94 -9.74 28.16
CA LEU A 276 -2.80 -9.77 26.71
C LEU A 276 -1.39 -10.24 26.30
N VAL A 277 -1.07 -11.50 26.58
CA VAL A 277 0.30 -12.02 26.52
C VAL A 277 0.89 -11.93 25.10
N ARG A 278 0.10 -12.26 24.07
CA ARG A 278 0.53 -12.19 22.66
C ARG A 278 0.87 -10.77 22.22
N GLN A 279 -0.01 -9.80 22.51
CA GLN A 279 0.21 -8.39 22.21
C GLN A 279 1.40 -7.84 23.01
N GLY A 280 1.54 -8.26 24.27
CA GLY A 280 2.68 -7.93 25.10
C GLY A 280 4.02 -8.41 24.51
N ALA A 281 4.06 -9.61 23.93
CA ALA A 281 5.23 -10.13 23.22
C ALA A 281 5.56 -9.28 21.98
N LEU A 282 4.56 -9.00 21.12
CA LEU A 282 4.72 -8.16 19.94
C LEU A 282 5.24 -6.75 20.28
N ILE A 283 4.65 -6.10 21.29
CA ILE A 283 5.08 -4.76 21.74
C ILE A 283 6.51 -4.81 22.30
N THR A 284 6.87 -5.91 22.97
CA THR A 284 8.23 -6.10 23.49
C THR A 284 9.26 -6.22 22.36
N ILE A 285 8.92 -6.88 21.25
CA ILE A 285 9.76 -6.90 20.05
C ILE A 285 9.87 -5.49 19.46
N GLY A 286 8.77 -4.74 19.36
CA GLY A 286 8.77 -3.35 18.90
C GLY A 286 9.61 -2.40 19.78
N LEU A 287 9.65 -2.64 21.10
CA LEU A 287 10.53 -1.93 22.02
C LEU A 287 12.02 -2.13 21.68
N GLY A 288 12.39 -3.30 21.16
CA GLY A 288 13.75 -3.56 20.67
C GLY A 288 14.18 -2.54 19.62
N THR A 289 13.34 -2.33 18.60
CA THR A 289 13.57 -1.33 17.55
C THR A 289 13.63 0.08 18.12
N ALA A 290 12.76 0.42 19.06
CA ALA A 290 12.76 1.73 19.70
C ALA A 290 14.04 1.99 20.50
N TYR A 291 14.58 0.98 21.19
CA TYR A 291 15.84 1.11 21.91
C TYR A 291 17.03 1.29 20.98
N ILE A 292 17.06 0.62 19.83
CA ILE A 292 18.08 0.86 18.78
C ILE A 292 18.07 2.34 18.40
N GLY A 293 16.90 2.92 18.14
CA GLY A 293 16.77 4.34 17.80
C GLY A 293 17.29 5.27 18.90
N THR A 294 17.25 4.86 20.17
CA THR A 294 17.85 5.62 21.29
C THR A 294 19.35 5.36 21.51
N GLY A 295 19.97 4.48 20.73
CA GLY A 295 21.35 4.01 20.95
C GLY A 295 21.51 3.04 22.13
N ASN A 296 20.41 2.63 22.78
CA ASN A 296 20.45 1.72 23.93
C ASN A 296 20.51 0.25 23.48
N MET A 297 21.68 -0.17 22.99
CA MET A 297 21.87 -1.52 22.43
C MET A 297 21.60 -2.63 23.46
N ARG A 298 21.96 -2.41 24.73
CA ARG A 298 21.66 -3.37 25.82
C ARG A 298 20.15 -3.52 26.06
N GLY A 299 19.42 -2.41 26.07
CA GLY A 299 17.96 -2.41 26.18
C GLY A 299 17.30 -3.10 24.99
N ALA A 300 17.82 -2.88 23.78
CA ALA A 300 17.34 -3.53 22.57
C ALA A 300 17.53 -5.05 22.62
N GLU A 301 18.72 -5.53 23.00
CA GLU A 301 19.02 -6.95 23.11
C GLU A 301 18.11 -7.62 24.15
N ALA A 302 17.97 -7.02 25.33
CA ALA A 302 17.09 -7.54 26.38
C ALA A 302 15.61 -7.60 25.93
N ALA A 303 15.15 -6.61 25.16
CA ALA A 303 13.79 -6.58 24.65
C ALA A 303 13.56 -7.68 23.61
N TYR A 304 14.44 -7.85 22.62
CA TYR A 304 14.29 -8.92 21.63
C TYR A 304 14.38 -10.30 22.25
N GLN A 305 15.31 -10.54 23.19
CA GLN A 305 15.42 -11.81 23.90
C GLN A 305 14.14 -12.13 24.71
N LEU A 306 13.57 -11.13 25.40
CA LEU A 306 12.31 -11.31 26.12
C LEU A 306 11.16 -11.58 25.16
N GLY A 307 11.09 -10.85 24.04
CA GLY A 307 10.09 -11.07 22.99
C GLY A 307 10.16 -12.47 22.40
N GLN A 308 11.38 -12.94 22.09
CA GLN A 308 11.63 -14.29 21.59
C GLN A 308 11.19 -15.37 22.59
N ARG A 309 11.60 -15.26 23.86
CA ARG A 309 11.19 -16.21 24.91
C ARG A 309 9.67 -16.32 25.01
N ARG A 310 8.99 -15.16 25.07
CA ARG A 310 7.51 -15.13 25.10
C ARG A 310 6.89 -15.72 23.83
N ALA A 311 7.47 -15.48 22.66
CA ALA A 311 6.97 -16.05 21.41
C ALA A 311 7.07 -17.60 21.40
N VAL A 312 8.18 -18.14 21.90
CA VAL A 312 8.39 -19.58 22.06
C VAL A 312 7.40 -20.17 23.07
N GLU A 313 7.24 -19.54 24.23
CA GLU A 313 6.26 -19.96 25.25
C GLU A 313 4.82 -19.98 24.72
N LEU A 314 4.48 -19.04 23.84
CA LEU A 314 3.18 -18.95 23.18
C LEU A 314 3.02 -19.89 21.97
N ASN A 315 4.09 -20.57 21.53
CA ASN A 315 4.15 -21.29 20.25
C ASN A 315 3.78 -20.42 19.03
N GLU A 316 4.06 -19.11 19.09
CA GLU A 316 3.75 -18.15 18.04
C GLU A 316 4.96 -17.98 17.12
N ARG A 317 5.08 -18.88 16.15
CA ARG A 317 6.21 -18.93 15.21
C ARG A 317 6.52 -17.60 14.53
N ALA A 318 5.49 -16.86 14.11
CA ALA A 318 5.69 -15.57 13.44
C ALA A 318 6.38 -14.54 14.36
N LEU A 319 6.06 -14.53 15.66
CA LEU A 319 6.70 -13.65 16.63
C LEU A 319 8.13 -14.08 16.95
N ASP A 320 8.40 -15.39 16.97
CA ASP A 320 9.75 -15.93 17.19
C ASP A 320 10.68 -15.55 16.03
N VAL A 321 10.23 -15.75 14.79
CA VAL A 321 10.95 -15.31 13.58
C VAL A 321 11.23 -13.80 13.62
N GLN A 322 10.24 -12.99 13.98
CA GLN A 322 10.41 -11.54 14.05
C GLN A 322 11.42 -11.12 15.15
N ALA A 323 11.37 -11.76 16.32
CA ALA A 323 12.31 -11.49 17.40
C ALA A 323 13.74 -11.93 17.05
N CYS A 324 13.89 -13.11 16.43
CA CYS A 324 15.16 -13.63 15.92
C CYS A 324 15.78 -12.67 14.91
N PHE A 325 14.99 -12.18 13.96
CA PHE A 325 15.48 -11.26 12.94
C PHE A 325 16.00 -9.96 13.58
N GLY A 326 15.22 -9.37 14.50
CA GLY A 326 15.64 -8.18 15.24
C GLY A 326 16.91 -8.39 16.07
N LEU A 327 17.02 -9.52 16.76
CA LEU A 327 18.20 -9.86 17.56
C LEU A 327 19.44 -10.11 16.69
N GLY A 328 19.30 -10.82 15.58
CA GLY A 328 20.39 -11.06 14.62
C GLY A 328 20.92 -9.77 14.01
N GLN A 329 20.02 -8.89 13.56
CA GLN A 329 20.40 -7.58 13.00
C GLN A 329 21.11 -6.70 14.04
N LEU A 330 20.60 -6.65 15.28
CA LEU A 330 21.25 -5.92 16.36
C LEU A 330 22.68 -6.43 16.62
N ARG A 331 22.87 -7.75 16.62
CA ARG A 331 24.19 -8.35 16.84
C ARG A 331 25.15 -8.08 15.68
N ILE A 332 24.68 -8.09 14.43
CA ILE A 332 25.47 -7.62 13.27
C ILE A 332 25.88 -6.15 13.46
N MET A 333 24.96 -5.27 13.88
CA MET A 333 25.29 -3.86 14.15
C MET A 333 26.37 -3.71 15.23
N MET A 334 26.39 -4.62 16.20
CA MET A 334 27.41 -4.70 17.25
C MET A 334 28.67 -5.48 16.83
N LYS A 335 28.78 -5.91 15.56
CA LYS A 335 29.85 -6.76 15.02
C LYS A 335 30.01 -8.11 15.73
N ARG A 336 28.97 -8.62 16.38
CA ARG A 336 28.91 -9.91 17.09
C ARG A 336 28.37 -11.00 16.15
N PHE A 337 29.11 -11.29 15.08
CA PHE A 337 28.66 -12.17 14.00
C PHE A 337 28.43 -13.62 14.46
N ILE A 338 29.27 -14.13 15.36
CA ILE A 338 29.14 -15.46 15.97
C ILE A 338 27.78 -15.61 16.67
N GLU A 339 27.34 -14.56 17.38
CA GLU A 339 26.09 -14.58 18.11
C GLU A 339 24.88 -14.23 17.23
N ALA A 340 25.10 -13.53 16.12
CA ALA A 340 24.05 -13.22 15.16
C ALA A 340 23.62 -14.45 14.36
N ARG A 341 24.58 -15.32 13.99
CA ARG A 341 24.34 -16.49 13.13
C ARG A 341 23.21 -17.42 13.62
N PRO A 342 23.19 -17.87 14.90
CA PRO A 342 22.12 -18.74 15.40
C PRO A 342 20.71 -18.15 15.28
N CYS A 343 20.59 -16.81 15.34
CA CYS A 343 19.30 -16.15 15.16
C CYS A 343 18.76 -16.35 13.74
N PHE A 344 19.62 -16.24 12.73
CA PHE A 344 19.21 -16.42 11.33
C PHE A 344 19.05 -17.91 10.98
N GLU A 345 19.87 -18.80 11.53
CA GLU A 345 19.69 -20.26 11.38
C GLU A 345 18.31 -20.70 11.89
N ARG A 346 17.89 -20.18 13.05
CA ARG A 346 16.54 -20.42 13.58
C ARG A 346 15.43 -19.95 12.63
N ILE A 347 15.60 -18.82 11.93
CA ILE A 347 14.62 -18.36 10.95
C ILE A 347 14.53 -19.34 9.77
N VAL A 348 15.66 -19.90 9.32
CA VAL A 348 15.71 -20.90 8.24
C VAL A 348 14.99 -22.19 8.63
N GLU A 349 15.14 -22.63 9.88
CA GLU A 349 14.44 -23.80 10.42
C GLU A 349 12.93 -23.59 10.50
N LEU A 350 12.51 -22.38 10.89
CA LEU A 350 11.10 -22.07 11.06
C LEU A 350 10.42 -21.84 9.71
N GLU A 351 11.00 -21.06 8.79
CA GLU A 351 10.34 -20.65 7.54
C GLU A 351 10.32 -21.72 6.44
N PRO A 352 9.25 -21.81 5.60
CA PRO A 352 9.22 -22.73 4.47
C PRO A 352 10.25 -22.32 3.41
N GLU A 353 10.65 -23.25 2.55
CA GLU A 353 11.71 -23.05 1.55
C GLU A 353 11.42 -21.90 0.59
N GLU A 354 10.15 -21.71 0.23
CA GLU A 354 9.67 -20.68 -0.68
C GLU A 354 9.58 -19.29 -0.03
N SER A 355 9.80 -19.17 1.28
CA SER A 355 9.71 -17.90 2.00
C SER A 355 10.86 -16.96 1.60
N PRO A 356 10.57 -15.75 1.11
CA PRO A 356 11.61 -14.75 0.85
C PRO A 356 12.45 -14.44 2.10
N LEU A 357 11.84 -14.55 3.28
CA LEU A 357 12.53 -14.32 4.55
C LEU A 357 13.55 -15.43 4.86
N ARG A 358 13.29 -16.68 4.44
CA ARG A 358 14.26 -17.77 4.55
C ARG A 358 15.45 -17.54 3.63
N ALA A 359 15.22 -17.12 2.39
CA ALA A 359 16.29 -16.78 1.45
C ALA A 359 17.19 -15.66 2.01
N GLU A 360 16.60 -14.62 2.60
CA GLU A 360 17.33 -13.55 3.24
C GLU A 360 18.08 -14.02 4.50
N ALA A 361 17.48 -14.88 5.32
CA ALA A 361 18.14 -15.45 6.49
C ALA A 361 19.35 -16.31 6.08
N LEU A 362 19.25 -17.13 5.04
CA LEU A 362 20.38 -17.89 4.48
C LEU A 362 21.52 -16.97 4.03
N ARG A 363 21.19 -15.87 3.33
CA ARG A 363 22.16 -14.85 2.92
C ARG A 363 22.87 -14.25 4.14
N LEU A 364 22.13 -13.93 5.20
CA LEU A 364 22.68 -13.34 6.43
C LEU A 364 23.51 -14.35 7.25
N VAL A 365 23.17 -15.64 7.23
CA VAL A 365 24.02 -16.70 7.79
C VAL A 365 25.38 -16.72 7.10
N GLU A 366 25.41 -16.63 5.76
CA GLU A 366 26.65 -16.63 5.00
C GLU A 366 27.49 -15.37 5.26
N VAL A 367 26.84 -14.20 5.36
CA VAL A 367 27.50 -12.96 5.80
C VAL A 367 28.14 -13.16 7.18
N CYS A 368 27.42 -13.72 8.14
CA CYS A 368 27.98 -13.96 9.47
C CYS A 368 29.21 -14.89 9.43
N LYS A 369 29.19 -15.95 8.62
CA LYS A 369 30.34 -16.87 8.47
C LYS A 369 31.57 -16.19 7.87
N ARG A 370 31.39 -15.38 6.81
CA ARG A 370 32.49 -14.69 6.15
C ARG A 370 33.16 -13.67 7.08
N GLU A 371 32.34 -12.88 7.78
CA GLU A 371 32.85 -11.85 8.68
C GLU A 371 33.43 -12.47 9.97
N ASP A 372 32.91 -13.61 10.44
CA ASP A 372 33.50 -14.39 11.55
C ASP A 372 34.98 -14.75 11.27
N VAL A 373 35.28 -15.23 10.05
CA VAL A 373 36.67 -15.51 9.63
C VAL A 373 37.54 -14.25 9.65
N GLN A 374 37.01 -13.12 9.18
CA GLN A 374 37.76 -11.87 9.08
C GLN A 374 38.04 -11.23 10.44
N TYR A 375 37.07 -11.23 11.36
CA TYR A 375 37.21 -10.64 12.69
C TYR A 375 37.85 -11.61 13.70
N GLY A 376 37.65 -12.92 13.58
CA GLY A 376 38.34 -13.92 14.42
C GLY A 376 39.86 -13.95 14.21
N LEU A 377 40.34 -13.67 12.99
CA LEU A 377 41.78 -13.49 12.72
C LEU A 377 42.35 -12.19 13.31
N SER A 378 41.53 -11.17 13.54
CA SER A 378 41.96 -9.89 14.12
C SER A 378 42.13 -9.95 15.63
N ASP A 379 41.24 -10.66 16.34
CA ASP A 379 41.35 -10.88 17.80
C ASP A 379 42.54 -11.80 18.14
N ALA A 380 42.80 -12.83 17.33
CA ALA A 380 43.97 -13.70 17.52
C ALA A 380 45.30 -12.95 17.33
N ARG A 381 45.37 -12.01 16.38
CA ARG A 381 46.56 -11.15 16.18
C ARG A 381 46.73 -10.10 17.28
N ALA A 382 45.63 -9.56 17.81
CA ALA A 382 45.68 -8.62 18.94
C ALA A 382 46.15 -9.30 20.23
N GLN A 383 45.75 -10.54 20.48
CA GLN A 383 46.19 -11.33 21.63
C GLN A 383 47.65 -11.81 21.50
N ALA A 384 48.11 -12.14 20.29
CA ALA A 384 49.49 -12.56 20.04
C ALA A 384 50.52 -11.40 20.08
N GLY A 385 50.08 -10.14 20.07
CA GLY A 385 50.95 -8.96 20.19
C GLY A 385 51.02 -8.35 21.60
N ALA A 386 50.30 -8.92 22.57
CA ALA A 386 50.26 -8.49 23.97
C ALA A 386 50.91 -9.49 24.94
N ALA A 387 51.45 -10.59 24.41
CA ALA A 387 52.34 -11.54 25.10
C ALA A 387 53.77 -11.29 24.63
#